data_AF-A0A1E3QV46-F1
#
_entry.id   AF-A0A1E3QV46-F1
#
_cell.length_a   1.000
_cell.length_b   1.000
_cell.length_c   1.000
_cell.angle_alpha   90.00
_cell.angle_beta   90.00
_cell.angle_gamma   90.00
#
_symmetry.space_group_name_H-M   'P 1'
#
loop_
_entity.id
_entity.type
_entity.pdbx_description
1 polymer ?
#
loop_
_entity_poly.entity_id
_entity_poly.type
_entity_poly.pdbx_seq_one_letter_code
_entity_poly.pdbx_strand_id
1 'polypeptide(L)'
;MERLNGKVTPFKQLFHKWCALRNVPWRTKFFIGYDLNGNTYWEWTNDGNFLRMRRIKETVKERAFIADTFDTPPQWMQWLRHMRKEHPTLEELIADEQRQIRIKVLARQADERWKLEGEKMKREHEAALLAELGKINAQGIPRTQGEENIQDPQSGESNPWAGSELKEDPIEAAVIKPRR
;
A
#
# COMPACT_ATOMS: atom_id res chain seq x y z
N MET A 1 3.32 26.24 3.00
CA MET A 1 2.03 26.95 2.76
C MET A 1 1.61 26.94 1.28
N GLU A 2 2.55 26.97 0.33
CA GLU A 2 2.26 26.99 -1.12
C GLU A 2 1.35 25.86 -1.61
N ARG A 3 1.47 24.65 -1.06
CA ARG A 3 0.63 23.49 -1.42
C ARG A 3 -0.86 23.66 -1.07
N LEU A 4 -1.21 24.62 -0.21
CA LEU A 4 -2.60 24.96 0.13
C LEU A 4 -3.17 26.07 -0.78
N ASN A 5 -2.33 26.74 -1.57
CA ASN A 5 -2.79 27.75 -2.52
C ASN A 5 -3.70 27.10 -3.57
N GLY A 6 -4.86 27.70 -3.81
CA GLY A 6 -5.90 27.16 -4.68
C GLY A 6 -6.89 26.20 -4.00
N LYS A 7 -6.54 25.60 -2.85
CA LYS A 7 -7.46 24.73 -2.08
C LYS A 7 -8.24 25.51 -1.02
N VAL A 8 -7.58 26.45 -0.34
CA VAL A 8 -8.17 27.26 0.73
C VAL A 8 -7.94 28.73 0.42
N THR A 9 -9.03 29.51 0.34
CA THR A 9 -8.96 30.95 0.08
C THR A 9 -8.25 31.69 1.22
N PRO A 10 -7.50 32.78 0.95
CA PRO A 10 -6.77 33.52 2.00
C PRO A 10 -7.68 34.03 3.14
N PHE A 11 -8.90 34.47 2.82
CA PHE A 11 -9.90 34.87 3.82
C PHE A 11 -10.29 33.72 4.74
N LYS A 12 -10.48 32.52 4.18
CA LYS A 12 -10.77 31.32 4.97
C LYS A 12 -9.58 30.93 5.85
N GLN A 13 -8.35 31.12 5.37
CA GLN A 13 -7.15 30.91 6.18
C GLN A 13 -7.08 31.89 7.38
N LEU A 14 -7.40 33.17 7.18
CA LEU A 14 -7.50 34.15 8.26
C LEU A 14 -8.61 33.79 9.25
N PHE A 15 -9.77 33.38 8.76
CA PHE A 15 -10.86 32.90 9.59
C PHE A 15 -10.43 31.69 10.44
N HIS A 16 -9.75 30.71 9.85
CA HIS A 16 -9.24 29.56 10.60
C HIS A 16 -8.14 29.94 11.60
N LYS A 17 -7.25 30.89 11.28
CA LYS A 17 -6.30 31.44 12.25
C LYS A 17 -7.02 32.09 13.43
N TRP A 18 -8.10 32.83 13.17
CA TRP A 18 -8.94 33.37 14.22
C TRP A 18 -9.62 32.26 15.03
N CYS A 19 -10.14 31.21 14.39
CA CYS A 19 -10.72 30.03 15.04
C CYS A 19 -9.71 29.21 15.87
N ALA A 20 -8.41 29.32 15.60
CA ALA A 20 -7.36 28.63 16.35
C ALA A 20 -7.08 29.26 17.73
N LEU A 21 -7.49 30.53 17.93
CA LEU A 21 -7.28 31.24 19.19
C LEU A 21 -8.07 30.58 20.34
N ARG A 22 -7.36 30.19 21.40
CA ARG A 22 -7.91 29.54 22.61
C ARG A 22 -8.34 30.52 23.71
N ASN A 23 -8.05 31.80 23.49
CA ASN A 23 -8.18 32.89 24.46
C ASN A 23 -9.63 33.42 24.54
N VAL A 24 -10.54 32.85 23.74
CA VAL A 24 -11.92 33.31 23.57
C VAL A 24 -12.82 32.50 24.50
N PRO A 25 -13.43 33.11 25.54
CA PRO A 25 -14.01 32.36 26.67
C PRO A 25 -15.29 31.58 26.33
N TRP A 26 -16.04 31.97 25.31
CA TRP A 26 -17.25 31.26 24.86
C TRP A 26 -16.98 30.20 23.78
N ARG A 27 -15.72 30.03 23.36
CA ARG A 27 -15.39 29.12 22.27
C ARG A 27 -15.07 27.73 22.81
N THR A 28 -15.73 26.75 22.23
CA THR A 28 -15.55 25.33 22.57
C THR A 28 -14.95 24.50 21.45
N LYS A 29 -14.71 25.10 20.27
CA LYS A 29 -14.17 24.44 19.08
C LYS A 29 -13.00 25.25 18.50
N PHE A 30 -11.87 24.59 18.31
CA PHE A 30 -10.61 25.21 17.90
C PHE A 30 -10.09 24.58 16.62
N PHE A 31 -9.65 25.45 15.71
CA PHE A 31 -8.96 25.02 14.50
C PHE A 31 -7.51 24.63 14.83
N ILE A 32 -7.03 23.55 14.24
CA ILE A 32 -5.67 23.06 14.49
C ILE A 32 -4.81 23.13 13.25
N GLY A 33 -5.30 22.60 12.13
CA GLY A 33 -4.47 22.51 10.95
C GLY A 33 -5.16 21.93 9.72
N TYR A 34 -4.37 21.88 8.66
CA TYR A 34 -4.76 21.34 7.37
C TYR A 34 -3.95 20.10 7.01
N ASP A 35 -4.55 19.25 6.21
CA ASP A 35 -3.89 18.19 5.44
C ASP A 35 -3.45 18.73 4.06
N LEU A 36 -2.54 18.04 3.37
CA LEU A 36 -2.19 18.25 1.97
C LEU A 36 -3.43 18.33 1.07
N ASN A 37 -4.49 17.57 1.36
CA ASN A 37 -5.75 17.58 0.63
C ASN A 37 -6.63 18.80 0.91
N GLY A 38 -6.28 19.65 1.88
CA GLY A 38 -7.07 20.81 2.30
C GLY A 38 -8.16 20.49 3.33
N ASN A 39 -8.27 19.24 3.78
CA ASN A 39 -9.14 18.86 4.89
C ASN A 39 -8.74 19.61 6.17
N THR A 40 -9.73 19.97 6.99
CA THR A 40 -9.53 20.76 8.20
C THR A 40 -9.72 19.90 9.44
N TYR A 41 -8.83 20.08 10.42
CA TYR A 41 -8.88 19.33 11.67
C TYR A 41 -9.19 20.27 12.82
N TRP A 42 -10.08 19.81 13.68
CA TRP A 42 -10.64 20.57 14.77
C TRP A 42 -10.60 19.78 16.06
N GLU A 43 -10.45 20.51 17.15
CA GLU A 43 -10.53 19.97 18.50
C GLU A 43 -11.59 20.74 19.27
N TRP A 44 -12.47 20.01 19.96
CA TRP A 44 -13.66 20.60 20.54
C TRP A 44 -14.14 19.88 21.79
N THR A 45 -14.98 20.55 22.56
CA THR A 45 -15.58 20.04 23.80
C THR A 45 -17.06 20.37 23.84
N ASN A 46 -17.92 19.46 24.28
CA ASN A 46 -19.34 19.75 24.46
C ASN A 46 -19.57 20.59 25.72
N ASP A 47 -18.87 20.23 26.80
CA ASP A 47 -19.17 20.69 28.17
C ASP A 47 -18.26 21.83 28.63
N GLY A 48 -17.42 22.39 27.73
CA GLY A 48 -16.37 23.36 28.08
C GLY A 48 -15.21 22.78 28.89
N ASN A 49 -15.21 21.47 29.17
CA ASN A 49 -14.15 20.81 29.91
C ASN A 49 -12.92 20.54 29.02
N PHE A 50 -11.87 21.37 29.19
CA PHE A 50 -10.62 21.27 28.45
C PHE A 50 -9.78 20.01 28.74
N LEU A 51 -10.11 19.19 29.75
CA LEU A 51 -9.43 17.92 29.99
C LEU A 51 -9.83 16.84 28.97
N ARG A 52 -11.05 16.90 28.44
CA ARG A 52 -11.59 15.90 27.51
C ARG A 52 -11.86 16.51 26.14
N MET A 53 -10.80 16.98 25.51
CA MET A 53 -10.86 17.46 24.14
C MET A 53 -11.15 16.31 23.17
N ARG A 54 -12.17 16.47 22.32
CA ARG A 54 -12.51 15.56 21.22
C ARG A 54 -11.92 16.08 19.93
N ARG A 55 -11.53 15.18 19.02
CA ARG A 55 -10.90 15.53 17.74
C ARG A 55 -11.82 15.14 16.59
N ILE A 56 -11.95 16.01 15.59
CA ILE A 56 -12.81 15.78 14.42
C ILE A 56 -12.13 16.27 13.15
N LYS A 57 -12.38 15.55 12.05
CA LYS A 57 -11.99 15.92 10.69
C LYS A 57 -13.21 16.46 9.95
N GLU A 58 -13.03 17.60 9.30
CA GLU A 58 -13.99 18.14 8.34
C GLU A 58 -13.39 18.05 6.94
N THR A 59 -14.09 17.35 6.06
CA THR A 59 -13.69 17.16 4.68
C THR A 59 -14.15 18.33 3.82
N VAL A 60 -13.31 18.77 2.88
CA VAL A 60 -13.70 19.83 1.93
C VAL A 60 -14.76 19.34 0.94
N LYS A 61 -14.67 18.08 0.56
CA LYS A 61 -15.61 17.42 -0.34
C LYS A 61 -16.62 16.65 0.49
N GLU A 62 -17.90 16.94 0.29
CA GLU A 62 -18.98 16.07 0.73
C GLU A 62 -18.99 14.85 -0.19
N ARG A 63 -18.65 13.67 0.36
CA ARG A 63 -18.70 12.41 -0.38
C ARG A 63 -19.98 11.66 0.00
N ALA A 64 -20.60 11.01 -0.99
CA ALA A 64 -21.86 10.29 -0.81
C ALA A 64 -21.75 9.08 0.14
N PHE A 65 -20.54 8.52 0.31
CA PHE A 65 -20.33 7.31 1.11
C PHE A 65 -19.31 7.52 2.24
N ILE A 66 -19.67 7.05 3.43
CA ILE A 66 -18.86 7.14 4.65
C ILE A 66 -17.59 6.28 4.55
N ALA A 67 -17.64 5.19 3.78
CA ALA A 67 -16.48 4.32 3.56
C ALA A 67 -15.31 5.04 2.87
N ASP A 68 -15.57 6.13 2.14
CA ASP A 68 -14.54 6.89 1.44
C ASP A 68 -13.77 7.87 2.36
N THR A 69 -13.93 7.72 3.69
CA THR A 69 -13.25 8.50 4.74
C THR A 69 -11.78 8.10 4.94
N PHE A 70 -11.32 7.00 4.31
CA PHE A 70 -9.96 6.48 4.47
C PHE A 70 -8.85 7.31 3.79
N ASP A 71 -9.18 8.34 3.02
CA ASP A 71 -8.21 9.27 2.42
C ASP A 71 -7.66 10.29 3.45
N THR A 72 -7.30 9.79 4.63
CA THR A 72 -6.72 10.58 5.73
C THR A 72 -5.28 10.14 5.92
N PRO A 73 -4.30 11.07 5.89
CA PRO A 73 -2.91 10.74 6.14
C PRO A 73 -2.76 9.99 7.48
N PRO A 74 -1.91 8.94 7.57
CA PRO A 74 -1.77 8.13 8.78
C PRO A 74 -1.40 8.96 10.02
N GLN A 75 -0.59 9.99 9.86
CA GLN A 75 -0.18 10.90 10.95
C GLN A 75 -1.39 11.65 11.54
N TRP A 76 -2.29 12.14 10.70
CA TRP A 76 -3.55 12.75 11.13
C TRP A 76 -4.49 11.73 11.77
N MET A 77 -4.49 10.48 11.28
CA MET A 77 -5.30 9.41 11.87
C MET A 77 -4.82 9.05 13.28
N GLN A 78 -3.50 8.97 13.51
CA GLN A 78 -2.93 8.77 14.84
C GLN A 78 -3.33 9.90 15.80
N TRP A 79 -3.28 11.14 15.32
CA TRP A 79 -3.71 12.29 16.08
C TRP A 79 -5.21 12.23 16.39
N LEU A 80 -6.09 11.95 15.42
CA LEU A 80 -7.53 11.77 15.65
C LEU A 80 -7.85 10.67 16.68
N ARG A 81 -7.06 9.60 16.70
CA ARG A 81 -7.20 8.48 17.64
C ARG A 81 -6.52 8.69 19.00
N HIS A 82 -6.03 9.90 19.28
CA HIS A 82 -5.29 10.21 20.50
C HIS A 82 -4.00 9.40 20.72
N MET A 83 -3.46 8.75 19.68
CA MET A 83 -2.18 8.04 19.74
C MET A 83 -0.99 8.99 19.73
N ARG A 84 -1.19 10.20 19.18
CA ARG A 84 -0.19 11.28 19.14
C ARG A 84 -0.72 12.50 19.89
N LYS A 85 0.13 13.10 20.75
CA LYS A 85 -0.20 14.32 21.49
C LYS A 85 -0.23 15.54 20.56
N GLU A 86 0.89 15.80 19.91
CA GLU A 86 1.07 16.88 18.95
C GLU A 86 0.41 16.57 17.61
N HIS A 87 -0.16 17.58 16.96
CA HIS A 87 -0.68 17.44 15.61
C HIS A 87 0.46 17.36 14.59
N PRO A 88 0.28 16.67 13.46
CA PRO A 88 1.28 16.68 12.39
C PRO A 88 1.40 18.08 11.78
N THR A 89 2.58 18.41 11.29
CA THR A 89 2.83 19.66 10.55
C THR A 89 2.69 19.43 9.05
N LEU A 90 2.45 20.50 8.29
CA LEU A 90 2.34 20.39 6.83
C LEU A 90 3.65 19.92 6.20
N GLU A 91 4.79 20.37 6.72
CA GLU A 91 6.12 19.98 6.25
C GLU A 91 6.40 18.50 6.49
N GLU A 92 5.98 17.96 7.64
CA GLU A 92 6.09 16.54 7.96
C GLU A 92 5.31 15.68 6.96
N LEU A 93 4.10 16.11 6.57
CA LEU A 93 3.30 15.41 5.56
C LEU A 93 3.96 15.44 4.18
N ILE A 94 4.54 16.56 3.78
CA ILE A 94 5.28 16.69 2.51
C ILE A 94 6.51 15.78 2.52
N ALA A 95 7.25 15.75 3.63
CA ALA A 95 8.42 14.90 3.78
C ALA A 95 8.06 13.41 3.71
N ASP A 96 6.92 13.01 4.27
CA ASP A 96 6.43 11.63 4.18
C ASP A 96 6.01 11.26 2.75
N GLU A 97 5.33 12.15 2.01
CA GLU A 97 5.02 11.95 0.59
C GLU A 97 6.30 11.73 -0.23
N GLN A 98 7.31 12.58 -0.02
CA GLN A 98 8.62 12.45 -0.68
C GLN A 98 9.35 11.17 -0.28
N ARG A 99 9.24 10.74 0.98
CA ARG A 99 9.79 9.47 1.46
C ARG A 99 9.13 8.30 0.74
N GLN A 100 7.80 8.29 0.61
CA GLN A 100 7.08 7.22 -0.09
C GLN A 100 7.50 7.12 -1.57
N ILE A 101 7.67 8.26 -2.24
CA ILE A 101 8.17 8.29 -3.63
C ILE A 101 9.57 7.66 -3.71
N ARG A 102 10.49 8.04 -2.82
CA ARG A 102 11.85 7.47 -2.78
C ARG A 102 11.84 5.97 -2.53
N ILE A 103 11.03 5.49 -1.59
CA ILE A 103 10.91 4.06 -1.29
C ILE A 103 10.43 3.28 -2.51
N LYS A 104 9.46 3.79 -3.28
CA LYS A 104 8.98 3.13 -4.50
C LYS A 104 10.08 2.97 -5.54
N VAL A 105 10.94 3.98 -5.70
CA VAL A 105 12.09 3.91 -6.62
C VAL A 105 13.10 2.87 -6.14
N LEU A 106 13.44 2.88 -4.85
CA LEU A 106 14.38 1.93 -4.27
C LEU A 106 13.87 0.48 -4.33
N ALA A 107 12.58 0.28 -4.07
CA ALA A 107 11.94 -1.03 -4.16
C ALA A 107 12.05 -1.60 -5.58
N ARG A 108 11.78 -0.78 -6.61
CA ARG A 108 11.93 -1.19 -8.01
C ARG A 108 13.37 -1.63 -8.33
N GLN A 109 14.36 -0.87 -7.88
CA GLN A 109 15.77 -1.21 -8.09
C GLN A 109 16.17 -2.51 -7.37
N ALA A 110 15.62 -2.75 -6.18
CA ALA A 110 15.84 -4.00 -5.45
C ALA A 110 15.20 -5.19 -6.17
N ASP A 111 13.98 -5.04 -6.69
CA ASP A 111 13.29 -6.08 -7.46
C ASP A 111 14.05 -6.44 -8.74
N GLU A 112 14.61 -5.45 -9.44
CA GLU A 112 15.45 -5.68 -10.63
C GLU A 112 16.70 -6.50 -10.27
N ARG A 113 17.40 -6.14 -9.19
CA ARG A 113 18.58 -6.89 -8.71
C ARG A 113 18.21 -8.31 -8.31
N TRP A 114 17.10 -8.49 -7.59
CA TRP A 114 16.60 -9.80 -7.16
C TRP A 114 16.28 -10.70 -8.36
N LYS A 115 15.64 -10.16 -9.40
CA LYS A 115 15.35 -10.90 -10.64
C LYS A 115 16.62 -11.36 -11.35
N LEU A 116 17.61 -10.46 -11.49
CA LEU A 116 18.88 -10.79 -12.13
C LEU A 116 19.65 -11.88 -11.38
N GLU A 117 19.66 -11.82 -10.05
CA GLU A 117 20.27 -12.84 -9.21
C GLU A 117 19.53 -14.17 -9.32
N GLY A 118 18.19 -14.14 -9.31
CA GLY A 118 17.37 -15.33 -9.53
C GLY A 118 17.60 -15.97 -10.90
N GLU A 119 17.72 -15.19 -11.97
CA GLU A 119 18.07 -15.69 -13.31
C GLU A 119 19.48 -16.30 -13.36
N LYS A 120 20.45 -15.67 -12.71
CA LYS A 120 21.82 -16.20 -12.64
C LYS A 120 21.84 -17.56 -11.95
N MET A 121 21.18 -17.68 -10.79
CA MET A 121 21.09 -18.95 -10.05
C MET A 121 20.38 -20.04 -10.86
N LYS A 122 19.33 -19.69 -11.62
CA LYS A 122 18.66 -20.63 -12.55
C LYS A 122 19.60 -21.13 -13.63
N ARG A 123 20.33 -20.23 -14.32
CA ARG A 123 21.31 -20.61 -15.35
C ARG A 123 22.42 -21.50 -14.79
N GLU A 124 22.91 -21.20 -13.58
CA GLU A 124 23.92 -22.02 -12.91
C GLU A 124 23.37 -23.41 -12.58
N HIS A 125 22.13 -23.50 -12.07
CA HIS A 125 21.46 -24.76 -11.78
C HIS A 125 21.21 -25.59 -13.06
N GLU A 126 20.70 -24.96 -14.12
CA GLU A 126 20.51 -25.59 -15.44
C GLU A 126 21.84 -26.12 -16.00
N ALA A 127 22.91 -25.33 -15.92
CA ALA A 127 24.24 -25.76 -16.35
C ALA A 127 24.77 -26.95 -15.54
N ALA A 128 24.55 -26.95 -14.22
CA ALA A 128 24.93 -28.07 -13.36
C ALA A 128 24.13 -29.34 -13.71
N LEU A 129 22.82 -29.23 -13.94
CA LEU A 129 21.97 -30.34 -14.37
C LEU A 129 22.44 -30.90 -15.72
N LEU A 130 22.74 -30.05 -16.70
CA LEU A 130 23.25 -30.47 -18.00
C LEU A 130 24.59 -31.20 -17.89
N ALA A 131 25.48 -30.75 -17.00
CA ALA A 131 26.76 -31.42 -16.75
C ALA A 131 26.56 -32.81 -16.13
N GLU A 132 25.63 -32.96 -15.19
CA GLU A 132 25.27 -34.27 -14.61
C GLU A 132 24.66 -35.21 -15.65
N LEU A 133 23.76 -34.72 -16.52
CA LEU A 133 23.22 -35.50 -17.63
C LEU A 133 24.32 -36.01 -18.57
N GLY A 134 25.30 -35.17 -18.89
CA GLY A 134 26.46 -35.56 -19.69
C GLY A 134 27.29 -36.67 -19.04
N LYS A 135 27.52 -36.61 -17.72
CA LYS A 135 28.22 -37.66 -16.96
C LYS A 135 27.46 -38.99 -17.01
N ILE A 136 26.14 -38.98 -16.80
CA ILE A 136 25.30 -40.18 -16.85
C ILE A 136 25.36 -40.85 -18.23
N ASN A 137 25.25 -40.05 -19.30
CA ASN A 137 25.36 -40.57 -20.67
C ASN A 137 26.74 -41.17 -20.95
N ALA A 138 27.82 -40.54 -20.48
CA ALA A 138 29.19 -41.02 -20.65
C ALA A 138 29.51 -42.27 -19.82
N GLN A 139 28.90 -42.43 -18.65
CA GLN A 139 29.05 -43.61 -17.80
C GLN A 139 28.42 -44.87 -18.41
N GLY A 140 27.64 -44.76 -19.49
CA GLY A 140 27.13 -45.91 -20.23
C GLY A 140 26.32 -46.87 -19.35
N ILE A 141 25.64 -46.35 -18.32
CA ILE A 141 24.72 -47.15 -17.52
C ILE A 141 23.67 -47.68 -18.48
N PRO A 142 23.46 -49.01 -18.58
CA PRO A 142 22.45 -49.55 -19.47
C PRO A 142 21.10 -48.97 -19.02
N ARG A 143 20.49 -48.15 -19.88
CA ARG A 143 19.04 -47.92 -19.79
C ARG A 143 18.44 -49.32 -19.86
N THR A 144 17.97 -49.84 -18.74
CA THR A 144 17.22 -51.09 -18.73
C THR A 144 16.14 -50.94 -19.78
N GLN A 145 16.22 -51.76 -20.82
CA GLN A 145 15.30 -51.77 -21.96
C GLN A 145 13.93 -52.21 -21.46
N GLY A 146 13.22 -51.26 -20.90
CA GLY A 146 11.81 -51.34 -20.59
C GLY A 146 11.26 -49.96 -20.87
N GLU A 147 11.38 -49.50 -22.13
CA GLU A 147 10.62 -48.39 -22.73
C GLU A 147 11.08 -48.16 -24.18
N GLU A 148 11.00 -49.19 -25.01
CA GLU A 148 10.74 -49.02 -26.45
C GLU A 148 9.23 -49.19 -26.68
N ASN A 149 8.40 -48.35 -26.07
CA ASN A 149 7.10 -47.96 -26.61
C ASN A 149 6.51 -46.82 -25.78
N ILE A 150 6.97 -45.59 -26.02
CA ILE A 150 6.14 -44.42 -25.77
C ILE A 150 5.91 -43.80 -27.15
N GLN A 151 5.02 -44.43 -27.92
CA GLN A 151 4.15 -43.68 -28.82
C GLN A 151 3.55 -42.53 -28.01
N ASP A 152 3.58 -41.30 -28.53
CA ASP A 152 2.81 -40.19 -27.98
C ASP A 152 1.38 -40.68 -27.69
N PRO A 153 0.99 -40.91 -26.43
CA PRO A 153 -0.39 -41.16 -26.13
C PRO A 153 -1.00 -39.76 -26.12
N GLN A 154 -1.77 -39.48 -27.17
CA GLN A 154 -2.80 -38.47 -27.05
C GLN A 154 -3.54 -38.67 -25.71
N SER A 155 -3.60 -37.59 -24.93
CA SER A 155 -4.65 -37.32 -23.95
C SER A 155 -5.03 -38.45 -23.00
N GLY A 156 -4.47 -38.47 -21.79
CA GLY A 156 -5.18 -39.10 -20.68
C GLY A 156 -4.40 -39.65 -19.50
N GLU A 157 -3.30 -39.04 -19.07
CA GLU A 157 -2.78 -39.33 -17.73
C GLU A 157 -2.55 -38.02 -16.99
N SER A 158 -3.34 -37.86 -15.94
CA SER A 158 -3.27 -36.74 -15.01
C SER A 158 -1.85 -36.63 -14.46
N ASN A 159 -1.24 -35.46 -14.62
CA ASN A 159 -0.05 -35.09 -13.87
C ASN A 159 -0.35 -35.37 -12.37
N PRO A 160 0.43 -36.20 -11.65
CA PRO A 160 0.13 -36.56 -10.25
C PRO A 160 0.17 -35.36 -9.29
N TRP A 161 0.73 -34.23 -9.76
CA TRP A 161 0.64 -32.91 -9.14
C TRP A 161 -0.23 -31.89 -9.92
N ALA A 162 -1.00 -32.30 -10.94
CA ALA A 162 -1.94 -31.40 -11.63
C ALA A 162 -3.00 -30.82 -10.69
N GLY A 163 -3.25 -31.50 -9.56
CA GLY A 163 -4.18 -31.03 -8.54
C GLY A 163 -3.67 -29.83 -7.72
N SER A 164 -2.37 -29.49 -7.80
CA SER A 164 -1.77 -28.33 -7.10
C SER A 164 -1.54 -27.12 -8.01
N GLU A 165 -1.63 -27.29 -9.33
CA GLU A 165 -1.80 -26.18 -10.25
C GLU A 165 -3.19 -25.57 -10.00
N LEU A 166 -3.23 -24.55 -9.14
CA LEU A 166 -4.42 -23.73 -8.95
C LEU A 166 -4.86 -23.23 -10.32
N LYS A 167 -5.93 -23.82 -10.88
CA LYS A 167 -6.56 -23.40 -12.14
C LYS A 167 -7.09 -21.97 -12.12
N GLU A 168 -7.01 -21.31 -10.98
CA GLU A 168 -7.43 -19.96 -10.74
C GLU A 168 -6.27 -19.25 -10.05
N ASP A 169 -5.70 -18.23 -10.71
CA ASP A 169 -4.92 -17.24 -9.98
C ASP A 169 -5.84 -16.73 -8.86
N PRO A 170 -5.47 -16.85 -7.57
CA PRO A 170 -6.35 -16.46 -6.46
C PRO A 170 -6.75 -14.97 -6.53
N ILE A 171 -6.04 -14.20 -7.36
CA ILE A 171 -6.30 -12.80 -7.69
C ILE A 171 -7.48 -12.67 -8.67
N GLU A 172 -7.64 -13.55 -9.66
CA GLU A 172 -8.74 -13.52 -10.63
C GLU A 172 -10.07 -13.96 -10.02
N ALA A 173 -10.06 -15.02 -9.19
CA ALA A 173 -11.24 -15.49 -8.46
C ALA A 173 -11.81 -14.43 -7.48
N ALA A 174 -10.97 -13.49 -7.02
CA ALA A 174 -11.36 -12.40 -6.13
C ALA A 174 -12.00 -11.20 -6.86
N VAL A 175 -11.97 -11.16 -8.20
CA VAL A 175 -12.58 -10.07 -8.98
C VAL A 175 -14.10 -10.29 -9.08
N ILE A 176 -14.82 -9.68 -8.15
CA ILE A 176 -16.30 -9.69 -8.12
C ILE A 176 -16.81 -8.91 -9.34
N LYS A 177 -17.53 -9.58 -10.26
CA LYS A 177 -18.20 -8.92 -11.39
C LYS A 177 -19.24 -7.92 -10.87
N PRO A 178 -19.28 -6.67 -11.35
CA PRO A 178 -20.31 -5.71 -10.94
C PRO A 178 -21.69 -6.21 -11.39
N ARG A 179 -22.68 -6.14 -10.49
CA ARG A 179 -24.09 -6.44 -10.84
C ARG A 179 -24.59 -5.41 -11.85
N ARG A 180 -25.24 -5.89 -12.92
CA ARG A 180 -26.07 -5.08 -13.83
C ARG A 180 -27.34 -4.64 -13.12
#